data_AF-A0A937I6Y3-F1
#
_entry.id   AF-A0A937I6Y3-F1
#
_cell.length_a   1.000
_cell.length_b   1.000
_cell.length_c   1.000
_cell.angle_alpha   90.00
_cell.angle_beta   90.00
_cell.angle_gamma   90.00
#
_symmetry.space_group_name_H-M   'P 1'
#
loop_
_entity.id
_entity.type
_entity.pdbx_description
1 polymer ?
#
loop_
_entity_poly.entity_id
_entity_poly.type
_entity_poly.pdbx_seq_one_letter_code
_entity_poly.pdbx_strand_id
1 'polypeptide(L)'
;MFELHHQLAEDCILLSDLGLSRLLLMNNKDFPWCILVPRINGIREIHELDEANQQALLRESSELSQVMLQVFNGEKMNIAALGNMVPQLHVHHIVRIKTDKAWPNPVWGYEIGSTYSAKEIEQIRDKLAAGFKAVKS
;
A
#
# COMPACT_ATOMS: atom_id res chain seq x y z
N MET A 1 -8.31 -20.60 -4.93
CA MET A 1 -8.83 -19.29 -4.51
C MET A 1 -7.66 -18.50 -3.93
N PHE A 2 -7.55 -17.19 -4.20
CA PHE A 2 -6.51 -16.36 -3.58
C PHE A 2 -6.76 -16.24 -2.07
N GLU A 3 -5.72 -16.32 -1.26
CA GLU A 3 -5.78 -16.15 0.19
C GLU A 3 -4.74 -15.12 0.66
N LEU A 4 -5.18 -14.14 1.45
CA LEU A 4 -4.29 -13.15 2.03
C LEU A 4 -3.54 -13.76 3.21
N HIS A 5 -2.23 -13.56 3.28
CA HIS A 5 -1.41 -14.03 4.38
C HIS A 5 -1.92 -13.48 5.72
N HIS A 6 -2.05 -14.35 6.74
CA HIS A 6 -2.64 -14.02 8.04
C HIS A 6 -2.03 -12.75 8.67
N GLN A 7 -0.70 -12.62 8.69
CA GLN A 7 -0.04 -11.42 9.23
C GLN A 7 -0.48 -10.11 8.52
N LEU A 8 -0.65 -10.14 7.18
CA LEU A 8 -1.17 -8.97 6.46
C LEU A 8 -2.64 -8.70 6.79
N ALA A 9 -3.42 -9.74 7.05
CA ALA A 9 -4.81 -9.60 7.47
C ALA A 9 -4.96 -9.06 8.89
N GLU A 10 -4.00 -9.34 9.77
CA GLU A 10 -3.96 -8.84 11.15
C GLU A 10 -3.46 -7.39 11.22
N ASP A 11 -2.38 -7.07 10.51
CA ASP A 11 -1.72 -5.77 10.58
C ASP A 11 -2.40 -4.69 9.74
N CYS A 12 -3.18 -5.09 8.73
CA CYS A 12 -3.72 -4.17 7.74
C CYS A 12 -5.25 -4.18 7.66
N ILE A 13 -5.78 -3.09 7.14
CA ILE A 13 -7.19 -2.88 6.85
C ILE A 13 -7.39 -3.03 5.34
N LEU A 14 -8.34 -3.87 4.93
CA LEU A 14 -8.74 -3.98 3.53
C LEU A 14 -9.43 -2.70 3.08
N LEU A 15 -8.91 -2.05 2.03
CA LEU A 15 -9.55 -0.86 1.43
C LEU A 15 -10.41 -1.23 0.23
N SER A 16 -9.83 -1.93 -0.74
CA SER A 16 -10.51 -2.33 -1.98
C SER A 16 -9.69 -3.38 -2.73
N ASP A 17 -10.23 -3.82 -3.86
CA ASP A 17 -9.60 -4.70 -4.82
C ASP A 17 -9.43 -3.93 -6.15
N LEU A 18 -8.17 -3.82 -6.63
CA LEU A 18 -7.83 -3.28 -7.96
C LEU A 18 -7.92 -4.40 -9.02
N GLY A 19 -7.39 -4.17 -10.23
CA GLY A 19 -7.44 -5.15 -11.31
C GLY A 19 -6.65 -6.42 -10.97
N LEU A 20 -5.39 -6.27 -10.59
CA LEU A 20 -4.49 -7.34 -10.16
C LEU A 20 -4.43 -7.45 -8.63
N SER A 21 -4.27 -6.31 -7.95
CA SER A 21 -3.86 -6.31 -6.55
C SER A 21 -5.02 -6.03 -5.59
N ARG A 22 -4.94 -6.62 -4.40
CA ARG A 22 -5.66 -6.15 -3.23
C ARG A 22 -4.96 -4.92 -2.66
N LEU A 23 -5.73 -3.88 -2.35
CA LEU A 23 -5.24 -2.66 -1.74
C LEU A 23 -5.53 -2.68 -0.24
N LEU A 24 -4.47 -2.66 0.55
CA LEU A 24 -4.51 -2.63 2.01
C LEU A 24 -4.01 -1.29 2.53
N LEU A 25 -4.46 -0.90 3.73
CA LEU A 25 -3.92 0.19 4.53
C LEU A 25 -3.24 -0.43 5.76
N MET A 26 -1.95 -0.19 5.94
CA MET A 26 -1.26 -0.55 7.18
C MET A 26 -1.94 0.18 8.34
N ASN A 27 -2.29 -0.52 9.43
CA ASN A 27 -2.97 0.08 10.57
C ASN A 27 -2.01 0.86 11.48
N ASN A 28 -1.20 1.72 10.88
CA ASN A 28 -0.29 2.64 11.56
C ASN A 28 -0.52 4.05 10.98
N LYS A 29 -1.12 4.92 11.79
CA LYS A 29 -1.47 6.29 11.40
C LYS A 29 -0.27 7.23 11.34
N ASP A 30 0.88 6.83 11.88
CA ASP A 30 2.08 7.67 11.87
C ASP A 30 2.61 7.93 10.45
N PHE A 31 2.27 7.05 9.50
CA PHE A 31 2.65 7.18 8.10
C PHE A 31 1.48 6.79 7.20
N PRO A 32 1.06 7.61 6.21
CA PRO A 32 0.10 7.17 5.22
C PRO A 32 0.71 6.05 4.37
N TRP A 33 0.28 4.82 4.63
CA TRP A 33 0.96 3.61 4.17
C TRP A 33 -0.04 2.60 3.59
N CYS A 34 -0.07 2.51 2.26
CA CYS A 34 -0.83 1.48 1.56
C CYS A 34 0.07 0.32 1.13
N ILE A 35 -0.52 -0.84 0.91
CA ILE A 35 0.18 -2.04 0.45
C ILE A 35 -0.63 -2.67 -0.69
N LEU A 36 0.04 -2.93 -1.82
CA LEU A 36 -0.50 -3.73 -2.91
C LEU A 36 -0.10 -5.20 -2.75
N VAL A 37 -1.07 -6.10 -2.77
CA VAL A 37 -0.86 -7.55 -2.74
C VAL A 37 -1.45 -8.15 -4.02
N PRO A 38 -0.65 -8.51 -5.04
CA PRO A 38 -1.15 -9.20 -6.23
C PRO A 38 -1.98 -10.43 -5.82
N ARG A 39 -3.19 -10.57 -6.36
CA ARG A 39 -4.11 -11.65 -5.98
C ARG A 39 -3.79 -12.99 -6.67
N ILE A 40 -2.53 -13.40 -6.58
CA ILE A 40 -1.98 -14.63 -7.19
C ILE A 40 -1.26 -15.42 -6.09
N ASN A 41 -1.62 -16.69 -5.93
CA ASN A 41 -1.06 -17.54 -4.89
C ASN A 41 0.37 -17.96 -5.22
N GLY A 42 1.20 -18.11 -4.18
CA GLY A 42 2.54 -18.67 -4.28
C GLY A 42 3.61 -17.72 -4.82
N ILE A 43 3.25 -16.47 -5.13
CA ILE A 43 4.19 -15.43 -5.56
C ILE A 43 4.85 -14.79 -4.36
N ARG A 44 6.18 -14.71 -4.40
CA ARG A 44 7.06 -14.14 -3.39
C ARG A 44 7.75 -12.89 -3.90
N GLU A 45 8.15 -12.91 -5.16
CA GLU A 45 8.92 -11.85 -5.81
C GLU A 45 8.22 -11.32 -7.06
N ILE A 46 8.49 -10.05 -7.41
CA ILE A 46 7.90 -9.43 -8.61
C ILE A 46 8.27 -10.21 -9.88
N HIS A 47 9.50 -10.74 -9.96
CA HIS A 47 9.97 -11.47 -11.14
C HIS A 47 9.32 -12.86 -11.31
N GLU A 48 8.57 -13.35 -10.33
CA GLU A 48 7.81 -14.61 -10.43
C GLU A 48 6.42 -14.40 -11.05
N LEU A 49 5.96 -13.15 -11.16
CA LEU A 49 4.79 -12.80 -11.95
C LEU A 49 5.10 -12.97 -13.44
N ASP A 50 4.10 -13.35 -14.24
CA ASP A 50 4.22 -13.24 -15.69
C ASP A 50 4.34 -11.77 -16.13
N GLU A 51 4.83 -11.54 -17.36
CA GLU A 51 5.10 -10.20 -17.87
C GLU A 51 3.86 -9.29 -17.83
N ALA A 52 2.68 -9.81 -18.16
CA ALA A 52 1.45 -9.03 -18.15
C ALA A 52 1.10 -8.55 -16.73
N ASN A 53 1.28 -9.42 -15.73
CA ASN A 53 1.06 -9.13 -14.33
C ASN A 53 2.12 -8.22 -13.73
N GLN A 54 3.40 -8.32 -14.13
CA GLN A 54 4.42 -7.34 -13.75
C GLN A 54 4.07 -5.94 -14.24
N GLN A 55 3.64 -5.82 -15.50
CA GLN A 55 3.22 -4.54 -16.07
C GLN A 55 1.94 -4.01 -15.41
N ALA A 56 1.00 -4.88 -15.06
CA ALA A 56 -0.20 -4.49 -14.32
C ALA A 56 0.13 -3.98 -12.91
N LEU A 57 1.02 -4.66 -12.18
CA LEU A 57 1.49 -4.23 -10.88
C LEU A 57 2.19 -2.86 -10.96
N LEU A 58 3.04 -2.64 -11.97
CA LEU A 58 3.70 -1.35 -12.16
C LEU A 58 2.70 -0.21 -12.40
N ARG A 59 1.67 -0.44 -13.23
CA ARG A 59 0.60 0.53 -13.47
C ARG A 59 -0.17 0.85 -12.19
N GLU A 60 -0.64 -0.16 -11.48
CA GLU A 60 -1.36 0.01 -10.20
C GLU A 60 -0.51 0.73 -9.15
N SER A 61 0.77 0.36 -9.03
CA SER A 61 1.74 0.99 -8.13
C SER A 61 1.94 2.47 -8.45
N SER A 62 2.03 2.81 -9.74
CA SER A 62 2.23 4.18 -10.20
C SER A 62 0.99 5.04 -9.96
N GLU A 63 -0.19 4.53 -10.33
CA GLU A 63 -1.49 5.18 -10.08
C GLU A 63 -1.71 5.43 -8.58
N LEU A 64 -1.51 4.40 -7.74
CA LEU A 64 -1.66 4.51 -6.29
C LEU A 64 -0.71 5.57 -5.73
N SER A 65 0.55 5.60 -6.17
CA SER A 65 1.55 6.56 -5.69
C SER A 65 1.15 8.00 -5.99
N GLN A 66 0.65 8.27 -7.20
CA GLN A 66 0.16 9.59 -7.58
C GLN A 66 -1.04 10.01 -6.74
N VAL A 67 -2.02 9.11 -6.59
CA VAL A 67 -3.23 9.36 -5.79
C VAL A 67 -2.88 9.61 -4.32
N MET A 68 -2.00 8.80 -3.73
CA MET A 68 -1.58 8.94 -2.33
C MET A 68 -0.89 10.27 -2.07
N LEU A 69 0.02 10.71 -2.94
CA LEU A 69 0.67 12.02 -2.78
C LEU A 69 -0.34 13.16 -2.74
N GLN A 70 -1.35 13.13 -3.61
CA GLN A 70 -2.41 14.14 -3.64
C GLN A 70 -3.32 14.07 -2.40
N VAL A 71 -3.78 12.86 -2.05
CA VAL A 71 -4.73 12.64 -0.94
C VAL A 71 -4.13 12.99 0.43
N PHE A 72 -2.85 12.68 0.62
CA PHE A 72 -2.16 12.87 1.90
C PHE A 72 -1.24 14.10 1.92
N ASN A 73 -1.24 14.91 0.86
CA ASN A 73 -0.39 16.10 0.73
C ASN A 73 1.09 15.79 1.03
N GLY A 74 1.59 14.73 0.40
CA GLY A 74 2.93 14.21 0.62
C GLY A 74 4.02 14.94 -0.16
N GLU A 75 5.27 14.84 0.31
CA GLU A 75 6.45 15.39 -0.39
C GLU A 75 7.18 14.32 -1.21
N LYS A 76 7.18 13.06 -0.75
CA LYS A 76 7.94 11.96 -1.37
C LYS A 76 7.25 10.62 -1.17
N MET A 77 7.36 9.74 -2.15
CA MET A 77 7.00 8.32 -2.00
C MET A 77 8.21 7.46 -1.62
N ASN A 78 8.01 6.49 -0.74
CA ASN A 78 8.85 5.30 -0.62
C ASN A 78 8.05 4.10 -1.11
N ILE A 79 8.66 3.32 -2.01
CA ILE A 79 8.05 2.12 -2.60
C ILE A 79 9.05 0.98 -2.47
N ALA A 80 8.61 -0.16 -1.94
CA ALA A 80 9.48 -1.33 -1.78
C ALA A 80 8.69 -2.63 -1.74
N ALA A 81 9.25 -3.67 -2.35
CA ALA A 81 8.93 -5.07 -2.05
C ALA A 81 10.08 -5.62 -1.21
N LEU A 82 9.80 -6.06 0.02
CA LEU A 82 10.82 -6.60 0.94
C LEU A 82 10.56 -8.08 1.24
N GLY A 83 9.48 -8.39 1.97
CA GLY A 83 9.04 -9.78 2.14
C GLY A 83 9.90 -10.70 3.00
N ASN A 84 10.86 -10.17 3.78
CA ASN A 84 11.79 -10.99 4.58
C ASN A 84 11.10 -11.99 5.53
N MET A 85 10.00 -11.57 6.19
CA MET A 85 9.25 -12.40 7.16
C MET A 85 7.91 -12.88 6.61
N VAL A 86 7.25 -12.08 5.78
CA VAL A 86 5.98 -12.42 5.14
C VAL A 86 6.28 -12.76 3.67
N PRO A 87 6.24 -14.05 3.28
CA PRO A 87 6.72 -14.50 1.99
C PRO A 87 5.76 -14.20 0.83
N GLN A 88 4.50 -13.84 1.10
CA GLN A 88 3.56 -13.47 0.06
C GLN A 88 3.96 -12.11 -0.52
N LEU A 89 4.10 -12.00 -1.84
CA LEU A 89 4.47 -10.75 -2.51
C LEU A 89 3.52 -9.62 -2.10
N HIS A 90 4.11 -8.56 -1.56
CA HIS A 90 3.41 -7.32 -1.23
C HIS A 90 4.35 -6.14 -1.46
N VAL A 91 3.80 -5.06 -2.00
CA VAL A 91 4.55 -3.84 -2.33
C VAL A 91 4.03 -2.71 -1.44
N HIS A 92 4.91 -2.12 -0.65
CA HIS A 92 4.61 -0.99 0.22
C HIS A 92 4.62 0.32 -0.56
N HIS A 93 3.68 1.21 -0.26
CA HIS A 93 3.57 2.57 -0.78
C HIS A 93 3.37 3.52 0.39
N ILE A 94 4.40 4.30 0.71
CA ILE A 94 4.44 5.14 1.91
C ILE A 94 4.66 6.59 1.51
N VAL A 95 3.74 7.45 1.92
CA VAL A 95 3.89 8.91 1.80
C VAL A 95 4.82 9.41 2.90
N ARG A 96 5.81 10.24 2.51
CA ARG A 96 6.82 10.82 3.39
C ARG A 96 6.76 12.34 3.36
N ILE A 97 7.07 12.95 4.49
CA ILE A 97 7.23 14.40 4.68
C ILE A 97 8.40 14.66 5.61
N LYS A 98 9.03 15.84 5.54
CA LYS A 98 10.25 16.13 6.32
C LYS A 98 10.04 16.12 7.84
N THR A 99 8.79 16.27 8.27
CA THR A 99 8.39 16.30 9.69
C THR A 99 7.85 14.96 10.18
N ASP A 100 7.85 13.89 9.36
CA ASP A 100 7.44 12.57 9.82
C ASP A 100 8.44 11.97 10.81
N LYS A 101 7.97 11.06 11.66
CA LYS A 101 8.74 10.51 12.80
C LYS A 101 10.03 9.80 12.39
N ALA A 102 10.13 9.35 11.14
CA ALA A 102 11.25 8.57 10.64
C ALA A 102 12.18 9.36 9.72
N TRP A 103 11.84 10.59 9.32
CA TRP A 103 12.63 11.33 8.34
C TRP A 103 14.07 11.60 8.83
N PRO A 104 15.13 11.38 8.00
CA PRO A 104 15.12 10.91 6.60
C PRO A 104 15.26 9.37 6.45
N ASN A 105 15.21 8.63 7.54
CA ASN A 105 15.38 7.18 7.58
C ASN A 105 14.16 6.43 7.01
N PRO A 106 14.32 5.14 6.65
CA PRO A 106 13.20 4.27 6.34
C PRO A 106 12.25 4.09 7.52
N VAL A 107 10.97 3.82 7.24
CA VAL A 107 9.93 3.64 8.27
C VAL A 107 9.95 2.26 8.92
N TRP A 108 10.58 1.26 8.29
CA TRP A 108 10.60 -0.11 8.81
C TRP A 108 11.38 -0.18 10.13
N GLY A 109 10.76 -0.76 11.16
CA GLY A 109 11.33 -0.86 12.49
C GLY A 109 10.95 0.29 13.44
N TYR A 110 10.19 1.28 12.98
CA TYR A 110 9.56 2.25 13.88
C TYR A 110 8.35 1.63 14.59
N GLU A 111 8.24 1.88 15.89
CA GLU A 111 7.09 1.46 16.69
C GLU A 111 5.79 2.11 16.20
N ILE A 112 4.69 1.35 16.23
CA ILE A 112 3.36 1.85 15.91
C ILE A 112 2.90 2.75 17.06
N GLY A 113 2.82 4.06 16.82
CA GLY A 113 2.36 5.01 17.83
C GLY A 113 0.84 5.16 17.89
N SER A 114 0.12 5.00 16.77
CA SER A 114 -1.33 5.22 16.71
C SER A 114 -1.99 4.43 15.57
N THR A 115 -3.21 3.94 15.79
CA THR A 115 -4.04 3.24 14.79
C THR A 115 -5.15 4.16 14.27
N TYR A 116 -5.78 3.78 13.17
CA TYR A 116 -6.92 4.53 12.62
C TYR A 116 -8.23 4.21 13.34
N SER A 117 -9.10 5.21 13.49
CA SER A 117 -10.50 5.00 13.85
C SER A 117 -11.34 4.58 12.64
N ALA A 118 -12.50 3.95 12.88
CA ALA A 118 -13.42 3.56 11.79
C ALA A 118 -13.81 4.72 10.87
N LYS A 119 -14.02 5.92 11.44
CA LYS A 119 -14.36 7.12 10.66
C LYS A 119 -13.20 7.57 9.75
N GLU A 120 -11.97 7.49 10.23
CA GLU A 120 -10.79 7.83 9.41
C GLU A 120 -10.59 6.83 8.28
N ILE A 121 -10.83 5.54 8.54
CA ILE A 121 -10.77 4.49 7.53
C ILE A 121 -11.76 4.78 6.39
N GLU A 122 -13.02 5.10 6.71
CA GLU A 122 -14.02 5.45 5.69
C GLU A 122 -13.61 6.70 4.89
N GLN A 123 -13.10 7.74 5.56
CA GLN A 123 -12.62 8.94 4.88
C GLN A 123 -11.44 8.66 3.94
N ILE A 124 -10.54 7.75 4.32
CA ILE A 124 -9.43 7.33 3.46
C ILE A 124 -9.95 6.55 2.25
N ARG A 125 -10.91 5.62 2.44
CA ARG A 125 -11.56 4.89 1.35
C ARG A 125 -12.16 5.85 0.33
N ASP A 126 -12.96 6.81 0.79
CA ASP A 126 -13.63 7.79 -0.09
C ASP A 126 -12.63 8.64 -0.87
N LYS A 127 -11.59 9.16 -0.19
CA LYS A 127 -10.56 9.99 -0.82
C LYS A 127 -9.75 9.23 -1.87
N LEU A 128 -9.33 8.00 -1.55
CA LEU A 128 -8.59 7.17 -2.51
C LEU A 128 -9.47 6.80 -3.70
N ALA A 129 -10.73 6.43 -3.48
CA ALA A 129 -11.67 6.13 -4.56
C ALA A 129 -11.91 7.34 -5.48
N ALA A 130 -12.03 8.55 -4.92
CA ALA A 130 -12.12 9.78 -5.69
C ALA A 130 -10.83 10.07 -6.47
N GLY A 131 -9.67 9.90 -5.84
CA GLY A 131 -8.36 10.10 -6.48
C GLY A 131 -8.13 9.15 -7.66
N PHE A 132 -8.47 7.86 -7.53
CA PHE A 132 -8.37 6.91 -8.63
C PHE A 132 -9.27 7.28 -9.82
N LYS A 133 -10.45 7.89 -9.59
CA LYS A 133 -11.31 8.38 -10.67
C LYS A 133 -10.68 9.57 -11.39
N ALA A 134 -10.05 10.48 -10.66
CA ALA A 134 -9.44 11.70 -11.21
C ALA A 134 -8.15 11.44 -12.02
N VAL A 135 -7.39 10.38 -11.71
CA VAL A 135 -6.17 10.02 -12.47
C VAL A 135 -6.49 9.24 -13.75
N LYS A 136 -7.69 8.62 -13.84
CA LYS A 136 -8.12 7.84 -15.01
C LYS A 136 -8.90 8.65 -16.05
N SER A 137 -9.30 9.88 -15.72
CA SER A 137 -9.96 10.84 -16.62
C SER A 137 -8.95 11.70 -17.36
#